data_AF-A0ABD6TFN2-F1
#
_entry.id   AF-A0ABD6TFN2-F1
#
_cell.length_a   1.000
_cell.length_b   1.000
_cell.length_c   1.000
_cell.angle_alpha   90.00
_cell.angle_beta   90.00
_cell.angle_gamma   90.00
#
_symmetry.space_group_name_H-M   'P 1'
#
loop_
_entity.id
_entity.type
_entity.pdbx_description
1 polymer ?
#
loop_
_entity_poly.entity_id
_entity_poly.type
_entity_poly.pdbx_seq_one_letter_code
_entity_poly.pdbx_strand_id
1 'polypeptide(L)'
;MKEYTIDFACCDGGFEVVLNTNHVFKAKTEEEAKEIASKLESKIWAFLNPYYDKSKKDIVIDITPNKYFNVAFVSEYIIDQERTVNKNGFIKELENEYEEYLDKNNILTFESIAYGVNQIPIITTDMLVITEIGDRWVNENNDAVEYRKEGIQWENTNQPLSIDTEILNMEWVQKNGEFKQMLLGMNYPINIIKSWTEQQCEAEVKDWHASHVEN
;
A
#
# COMPACT_ATOMS: atom_id res chain seq x y z
N MET A 1 2.97 16.39 19.36
CA MET A 1 2.66 16.02 17.97
C MET A 1 3.81 15.14 17.50
N LYS A 2 3.54 14.00 16.86
CA LYS A 2 4.58 13.13 16.29
C LYS A 2 4.54 13.33 14.78
N GLU A 3 5.68 13.63 14.19
CA GLU A 3 5.84 14.02 12.79
C GLU A 3 6.75 13.01 12.10
N TYR A 4 6.37 12.59 10.89
CA TYR A 4 7.19 11.73 10.03
C TYR A 4 7.55 12.43 8.73
N THR A 5 8.73 12.11 8.21
CA THR A 5 9.26 12.59 6.94
C THR A 5 9.15 11.51 5.88
N ILE A 6 8.80 11.92 4.68
CA ILE A 6 8.68 11.04 3.52
C ILE A 6 9.51 11.65 2.40
N ASP A 7 10.28 10.83 1.70
CA ASP A 7 10.96 11.23 0.48
C ASP A 7 10.26 10.60 -0.73
N PHE A 8 10.16 11.36 -1.81
CA PHE A 8 9.68 10.86 -3.10
C PHE A 8 10.86 10.69 -4.04
N ALA A 9 11.01 9.50 -4.61
CA ALA A 9 12.10 9.16 -5.50
C ALA A 9 11.56 8.72 -6.87
N CYS A 10 12.25 9.10 -7.93
CA CYS A 10 12.11 8.52 -9.26
C CYS A 10 13.36 7.68 -9.51
N CYS A 11 13.18 6.36 -9.64
CA CYS A 11 14.24 5.38 -9.85
C CYS A 11 13.97 4.59 -11.12
N ASP A 12 14.95 3.81 -11.60
CA ASP A 12 14.87 2.98 -12.80
C ASP A 12 13.58 2.13 -12.84
N GLY A 13 12.55 2.64 -13.53
CA GLY A 13 11.26 1.97 -13.73
C GLY A 13 10.02 2.65 -13.15
N GLY A 14 10.13 3.77 -12.41
CA GLY A 14 8.96 4.52 -11.96
C GLY A 14 9.17 5.54 -10.84
N PHE A 15 8.05 6.09 -10.37
CA PHE A 15 7.97 7.02 -9.25
C PHE A 15 7.55 6.29 -7.98
N GLU A 16 8.22 6.61 -6.88
CA GLU A 16 8.22 5.76 -5.71
C GLU A 16 8.36 6.55 -4.40
N VAL A 17 8.02 5.92 -3.26
CA VAL A 17 8.06 6.56 -1.93
C VAL A 17 9.02 5.86 -0.97
N VAL A 18 9.90 6.67 -0.35
CA VAL A 18 10.83 6.27 0.70
C VAL A 18 10.38 6.88 2.02
N LEU A 19 10.23 6.05 3.04
CA LEU A 19 9.81 6.48 4.37
C LEU A 19 11.02 6.73 5.26
N ASN A 20 11.21 7.96 5.73
CA ASN A 20 12.27 8.28 6.68
C ASN A 20 11.70 8.36 8.09
N THR A 21 12.20 7.50 8.97
CA THR A 21 11.85 7.59 10.39
C THR A 21 12.78 8.58 11.08
N ASN A 22 12.24 9.69 11.59
CA ASN A 22 12.99 10.64 12.44
C ASN A 22 13.29 10.05 13.85
N HIS A 23 13.19 8.74 14.02
CA HIS A 23 13.32 8.05 15.29
C HIS A 23 14.70 7.39 15.42
N VAL A 24 15.44 7.82 16.43
CA VAL A 24 16.66 7.13 16.86
C VAL A 24 16.28 5.99 17.81
N PHE A 25 16.46 4.76 17.37
CA PHE A 25 16.29 3.56 18.21
C PHE A 25 17.65 3.00 18.64
N LYS A 26 17.65 2.31 19.78
CA LYS A 26 18.85 1.60 20.28
C LYS A 26 18.84 0.19 19.70
N ALA A 27 19.92 -0.19 19.04
CA ALA A 27 20.19 -1.54 18.56
C ALA A 27 21.60 -1.96 19.00
N LYS A 28 21.80 -3.26 19.20
CA LYS A 28 23.10 -3.84 19.57
C LYS A 28 23.93 -4.17 18.33
N THR A 29 23.30 -4.43 17.20
CA THR A 29 23.93 -4.71 15.91
C THR A 29 23.28 -3.92 14.78
N GLU A 30 23.96 -3.85 13.64
CA GLU A 30 23.45 -3.19 12.43
C GLU A 30 22.26 -3.95 11.84
N GLU A 31 22.27 -5.29 11.87
CA GLU A 31 21.16 -6.13 11.43
C GLU A 31 19.90 -5.90 12.29
N GLU A 32 20.07 -5.81 13.62
CA GLU A 32 18.97 -5.50 14.53
C GLU A 32 18.44 -4.08 14.27
N ALA A 33 19.33 -3.13 13.97
CA ALA A 33 18.93 -1.78 13.60
C ALA A 33 18.08 -1.76 12.33
N LYS A 34 18.52 -2.46 11.27
CA LYS A 34 17.78 -2.57 10.00
C LYS A 34 16.43 -3.24 10.19
N GLU A 35 16.36 -4.29 11.01
CA GLU A 35 15.11 -4.98 11.30
C GLU A 35 14.12 -4.08 12.06
N ILE A 36 14.57 -3.28 13.02
CA ILE A 36 13.73 -2.32 13.75
C ILE A 36 13.26 -1.19 12.83
N ALA A 37 14.13 -0.63 11.99
CA ALA A 37 13.78 0.42 11.03
C ALA A 37 12.73 -0.08 10.05
N SER A 38 12.99 -1.21 9.38
CA SER A 38 12.04 -1.85 8.47
C SER A 38 10.71 -2.14 9.18
N LYS A 39 10.77 -2.60 10.45
CA LYS A 39 9.56 -2.86 11.24
C LYS A 39 8.72 -1.59 11.50
N LEU A 40 9.38 -0.46 11.64
CA LEU A 40 8.72 0.80 11.90
C LEU A 40 8.17 1.41 10.61
N GLU A 41 8.95 1.33 9.53
CA GLU A 41 8.58 1.81 8.19
C GLU A 41 7.28 1.14 7.70
N SER A 42 7.16 -0.19 7.73
CA SER A 42 5.93 -0.85 7.25
C SER A 42 4.72 -0.50 8.11
N LYS A 43 4.90 -0.29 9.43
CA LYS A 43 3.81 0.13 10.32
C LYS A 43 3.35 1.56 10.04
N ILE A 44 4.28 2.46 9.70
CA ILE A 44 3.95 3.84 9.35
C ILE A 44 3.29 3.89 7.98
N TRP A 45 3.83 3.16 7.01
CA TRP A 45 3.30 3.06 5.64
C TRP A 45 1.82 2.69 5.60
N ALA A 46 1.40 1.76 6.47
CA ALA A 46 0.02 1.30 6.57
C ALA A 46 -1.00 2.43 6.86
N PHE A 47 -0.56 3.59 7.37
CA PHE A 47 -1.41 4.75 7.65
C PHE A 47 -1.20 5.93 6.69
N LEU A 48 -0.36 5.76 5.67
CA LEU A 48 -0.02 6.79 4.70
C LEU A 48 -0.60 6.44 3.34
N ASN A 49 -1.36 7.37 2.78
CA ASN A 49 -1.91 7.28 1.44
C ASN A 49 -1.33 8.41 0.57
N PRO A 50 -0.08 8.26 0.09
CA PRO A 50 0.51 9.21 -0.85
C PRO A 50 -0.10 9.06 -2.24
N TYR A 51 -0.48 10.17 -2.86
CA TYR A 51 -0.93 10.21 -4.24
C TYR A 51 -0.70 11.59 -4.89
N TYR A 52 -0.56 11.61 -6.20
CA TYR A 52 -0.55 12.82 -7.00
C TYR A 52 -1.98 13.18 -7.41
N ASP A 53 -2.37 14.43 -7.17
CA ASP A 53 -3.66 15.00 -7.54
C ASP A 53 -3.47 16.04 -8.66
N LYS A 54 -3.83 15.65 -9.89
CA LYS A 54 -3.71 16.48 -11.10
C LYS A 54 -4.46 17.82 -10.96
N SER A 55 -5.57 17.85 -10.25
CA SER A 55 -6.39 19.07 -10.09
C SER A 55 -5.70 20.11 -9.21
N LYS A 56 -4.92 19.65 -8.23
CA LYS A 56 -4.12 20.49 -7.33
C LYS A 56 -2.71 20.73 -7.85
N LYS A 57 -2.26 19.90 -8.81
CA LYS A 57 -0.86 19.81 -9.24
C LYS A 57 0.05 19.61 -8.04
N ASP A 58 -0.32 18.65 -7.20
CA ASP A 58 0.35 18.42 -5.93
C ASP A 58 0.40 16.93 -5.56
N ILE A 59 1.43 16.55 -4.82
CA ILE A 59 1.51 15.29 -4.11
C ILE A 59 0.87 15.50 -2.74
N VAL A 60 -0.22 14.77 -2.52
CA VAL A 60 -0.99 14.78 -1.29
C VAL A 60 -0.63 13.55 -0.47
N ILE A 61 -0.51 13.73 0.85
CA ILE A 61 -0.33 12.63 1.79
C ILE A 61 -1.55 12.64 2.70
N ASP A 62 -2.51 11.78 2.38
CA ASP A 62 -3.64 11.55 3.28
C ASP A 62 -3.19 10.61 4.41
N ILE A 63 -3.54 10.95 5.64
CA ILE A 63 -3.18 10.18 6.83
C ILE A 63 -4.45 9.54 7.37
N THR A 64 -4.49 8.22 7.35
CA THR A 64 -5.55 7.49 8.03
C THR A 64 -5.44 7.74 9.53
N PRO A 65 -6.54 8.11 10.24
CA PRO A 65 -6.51 8.38 11.66
C PRO A 65 -5.79 7.28 12.43
N ASN A 66 -4.79 7.62 13.25
CA ASN A 66 -4.04 6.61 13.99
C ASN A 66 -3.47 7.18 15.29
N LYS A 67 -2.96 6.30 16.15
CA LYS A 67 -2.39 6.68 17.46
C LYS A 67 -0.91 7.05 17.41
N TYR A 68 -0.27 6.90 16.25
CA TYR A 68 1.18 7.03 16.09
C TYR A 68 1.57 8.43 15.61
N PHE A 69 0.87 9.00 14.64
CA PHE A 69 1.11 10.33 14.08
C PHE A 69 -0.14 10.94 13.45
N ASN A 70 -0.09 12.24 13.20
CA ASN A 70 -1.17 12.98 12.59
C ASN A 70 -0.69 14.01 11.55
N VAL A 71 0.61 14.04 11.27
CA VAL A 71 1.25 14.91 10.28
C VAL A 71 2.37 14.14 9.58
N ALA A 72 2.42 14.26 8.26
CA ALA A 72 3.48 13.75 7.40
C ALA A 72 3.75 14.79 6.32
N PHE A 73 5.02 14.99 5.97
CA PHE A 73 5.41 15.95 4.94
C PHE A 73 6.52 15.39 4.06
N VAL A 74 6.55 15.85 2.81
CA VAL A 74 7.61 15.49 1.87
C VAL A 74 8.86 16.30 2.20
N SER A 75 9.95 15.63 2.57
CA SER A 75 11.25 16.26 2.83
C SER A 75 12.06 16.45 1.57
N GLU A 76 12.09 15.45 0.68
CA GLU A 76 12.90 15.47 -0.53
C GLU A 76 12.17 14.95 -1.77
N TYR A 77 12.60 15.45 -2.92
CA TYR A 77 12.21 14.96 -4.24
C TYR A 77 13.48 14.59 -5.01
N ILE A 78 13.62 13.32 -5.38
CA ILE A 78 14.86 12.74 -5.93
C ILE A 78 14.57 12.17 -7.32
N ILE A 79 15.44 12.43 -8.30
CA ILE A 79 15.38 11.84 -9.64
C ILE A 79 16.74 11.16 -9.93
N ASP A 80 16.69 9.98 -10.55
CA ASP A 80 17.86 9.17 -10.95
C ASP A 80 18.79 8.82 -9.78
N GLN A 81 18.24 8.65 -8.57
CA GLN A 81 18.96 8.35 -7.31
C GLN A 81 20.10 9.31 -6.92
N GLU A 82 20.36 10.35 -7.70
CA GLU A 82 21.52 11.24 -7.53
C GLU A 82 21.12 12.73 -7.50
N ARG A 83 19.93 13.08 -7.99
CA ARG A 83 19.53 14.48 -8.18
C ARG A 83 18.34 14.86 -7.32
N THR A 84 18.59 15.56 -6.22
CA THR A 84 17.54 16.30 -5.51
C THR A 84 17.04 17.44 -6.40
N VAL A 85 15.74 17.46 -6.67
CA VAL A 85 15.05 18.50 -7.42
C VAL A 85 14.06 19.23 -6.53
N ASN A 86 13.56 20.38 -6.99
CA ASN A 86 12.40 20.98 -6.34
C ASN A 86 11.12 20.24 -6.76
N LYS A 87 10.07 20.39 -5.94
CA LYS A 87 8.73 19.82 -6.16
C LYS A 87 8.20 20.00 -7.58
N ASN A 88 8.31 21.21 -8.14
CA ASN A 88 7.76 21.50 -9.47
C ASN A 88 8.53 20.77 -10.57
N GLY A 89 9.85 20.61 -10.42
CA GLY A 89 10.67 19.79 -11.31
C GLY A 89 10.26 18.32 -11.26
N PHE A 90 10.05 17.80 -10.05
CA PHE A 90 9.60 16.41 -9.85
C PHE A 90 8.22 16.15 -10.46
N ILE A 91 7.24 17.01 -10.17
CA ILE A 91 5.87 16.89 -10.71
C ILE A 91 5.89 16.96 -12.24
N LYS A 92 6.74 17.79 -12.83
CA LYS A 92 6.84 17.88 -14.29
C LYS A 92 7.29 16.55 -14.90
N GLU A 93 8.33 15.92 -14.36
CA GLU A 93 8.77 14.62 -14.88
C GLU A 93 7.72 13.54 -14.63
N LEU A 94 7.02 13.58 -13.49
CA LEU A 94 5.91 12.67 -13.21
C LEU A 94 4.78 12.80 -14.24
N GLU A 95 4.37 14.04 -14.54
CA GLU A 95 3.33 14.29 -15.55
C GLU A 95 3.76 13.86 -16.95
N ASN A 96 5.04 14.02 -17.30
CA ASN A 96 5.58 13.56 -18.59
C ASN A 96 5.55 12.03 -18.69
N GLU A 97 5.99 11.33 -17.64
CA GLU A 97 6.07 9.86 -17.62
C GLU A 97 4.68 9.21 -17.65
N TYR A 98 3.72 9.79 -16.92
CA TYR A 98 2.36 9.26 -16.81
C TYR A 98 1.33 10.02 -17.65
N GLU A 99 1.73 10.75 -18.70
CA GLU A 99 0.84 11.61 -19.50
C GLU A 99 -0.42 10.87 -19.98
N GLU A 100 -0.26 9.71 -20.61
CA GLU A 100 -1.37 8.91 -21.15
C GLU A 100 -2.35 8.43 -20.06
N TYR A 101 -1.82 8.09 -18.87
CA TYR A 101 -2.65 7.67 -17.75
C TYR A 101 -3.40 8.86 -17.15
N LEU A 102 -2.72 9.99 -16.98
CA LEU A 102 -3.27 11.22 -16.42
C LEU A 102 -4.24 11.93 -17.37
N ASP A 103 -4.24 11.62 -18.66
CA ASP A 103 -5.28 12.08 -19.59
C ASP A 103 -6.67 11.53 -19.24
N LYS A 104 -6.72 10.32 -18.66
CA LYS A 104 -7.96 9.63 -18.31
C LYS A 104 -8.24 9.64 -16.80
N ASN A 105 -7.22 9.84 -15.98
CA ASN A 105 -7.29 9.76 -14.53
C ASN A 105 -6.76 11.03 -13.87
N ASN A 106 -7.37 11.44 -12.76
CA ASN A 106 -6.92 12.63 -12.01
C ASN A 106 -5.96 12.28 -10.86
N ILE A 107 -5.83 11.00 -10.52
CA ILE A 107 -5.12 10.52 -9.35
C ILE A 107 -4.10 9.46 -9.77
N LEU A 108 -2.86 9.61 -9.33
CA LEU A 108 -1.81 8.58 -9.42
C LEU A 108 -1.37 8.24 -7.99
N THR A 109 -1.53 6.98 -7.58
CA THR A 109 -1.12 6.49 -6.26
C THR A 109 0.29 5.92 -6.32
N PHE A 110 1.00 5.96 -5.18
CA PHE A 110 2.36 5.42 -5.08
C PHE A 110 2.44 4.26 -4.10
N GLU A 111 3.35 3.34 -4.38
CA GLU A 111 3.73 2.26 -3.45
C GLU A 111 5.11 2.54 -2.82
N SER A 112 5.41 1.89 -1.69
CA SER A 112 6.71 1.99 -1.03
C SER A 112 7.67 0.92 -1.55
N ILE A 113 8.93 1.29 -1.78
CA ILE A 113 9.99 0.39 -2.30
C ILE A 113 10.96 -0.04 -1.22
N ALA A 114 10.52 -0.10 0.04
CA ALA A 114 11.32 -0.85 0.98
C ALA A 114 11.43 -2.30 0.44
N TYR A 115 12.57 -2.63 -0.17
CA TYR A 115 12.88 -3.96 -0.66
C TYR A 115 12.73 -4.90 0.53
N GLY A 116 11.64 -5.67 0.53
CA GLY A 116 11.26 -6.47 1.68
C GLY A 116 10.44 -5.71 2.75
N VAL A 117 9.47 -4.87 2.36
CA VAL A 117 8.28 -4.64 3.20
C VAL A 117 7.59 -6.00 3.36
N ASN A 118 8.10 -6.82 4.26
CA ASN A 118 7.29 -7.81 4.92
C ASN A 118 6.21 -7.00 5.61
N GLN A 119 5.00 -7.04 5.06
CA GLN A 119 3.85 -6.48 5.73
C GLN A 119 3.83 -7.03 7.16
N ILE A 120 3.92 -6.12 8.12
CA ILE A 120 4.10 -6.52 9.52
C ILE A 120 2.73 -6.77 10.08
N PRO A 121 2.57 -7.81 10.90
CA PRO A 121 1.33 -8.01 11.61
C PRO A 121 0.95 -6.75 12.41
N ILE A 122 -0.28 -6.28 12.20
CA ILE A 122 -0.89 -5.19 12.97
C ILE A 122 -2.10 -5.73 13.74
N ILE A 123 -2.38 -5.14 14.90
CA ILE A 123 -3.54 -5.57 15.70
C ILE A 123 -4.85 -5.19 15.01
N THR A 124 -5.92 -5.92 15.32
CA THR A 124 -7.26 -5.72 14.77
C THR A 124 -7.74 -4.27 14.82
N THR A 125 -7.50 -3.54 15.92
CA THR A 125 -7.93 -2.14 15.99
C THR A 125 -7.28 -1.25 14.94
N ASP A 126 -6.01 -1.52 14.63
CA ASP A 126 -5.26 -0.76 13.63
C ASP A 126 -5.70 -1.21 12.22
N MET A 127 -5.88 -2.51 11.99
CA MET A 127 -6.39 -3.09 10.74
C MET A 127 -7.76 -2.53 10.35
N LEU A 128 -8.72 -2.48 11.29
CA LEU A 128 -10.06 -1.97 11.04
C LEU A 128 -10.09 -0.50 10.63
N VAL A 129 -9.06 0.27 11.00
CA VAL A 129 -8.98 1.70 10.72
C VAL A 129 -8.43 1.98 9.33
N ILE A 130 -7.51 1.14 8.85
CA ILE A 130 -6.82 1.34 7.55
C ILE A 130 -7.40 0.53 6.41
N THR A 131 -8.25 -0.46 6.72
CA THR A 131 -8.84 -1.37 5.74
C THR A 131 -9.72 -0.63 4.74
N GLU A 132 -9.44 -0.82 3.45
CA GLU A 132 -10.21 -0.33 2.29
C GLU A 132 -10.89 -1.47 1.52
N ILE A 133 -11.95 -1.17 0.76
CA ILE A 133 -12.65 -2.18 -0.06
C ILE A 133 -11.67 -2.83 -1.04
N GLY A 134 -11.65 -4.16 -1.07
CA GLY A 134 -10.72 -4.96 -1.87
C GLY A 134 -9.44 -5.36 -1.12
N ASP A 135 -9.25 -4.88 0.11
CA ASP A 135 -8.18 -5.36 0.97
C ASP A 135 -8.45 -6.75 1.50
N ARG A 136 -7.38 -7.53 1.59
CA ARG A 136 -7.37 -8.87 2.16
C ARG A 136 -6.32 -8.94 3.26
N TRP A 137 -6.73 -9.38 4.44
CA TRP A 137 -5.92 -9.49 5.64
C TRP A 137 -5.86 -10.95 6.10
N VAL A 138 -4.67 -11.42 6.47
CA VAL A 138 -4.43 -12.79 6.92
C VAL A 138 -3.90 -12.77 8.35
N ASN A 139 -4.49 -13.58 9.23
CA ASN A 139 -4.03 -13.71 10.61
C ASN A 139 -2.94 -14.78 10.78
N GLU A 140 -2.44 -14.91 12.01
CA GLU A 140 -1.45 -15.93 12.41
C GLU A 140 -1.87 -17.39 12.17
N ASN A 141 -3.18 -17.66 12.11
CA ASN A 141 -3.74 -18.98 11.81
C ASN A 141 -3.91 -19.23 10.31
N ASN A 142 -3.50 -18.27 9.46
CA ASN A 142 -3.67 -18.28 8.02
C ASN A 142 -5.14 -18.21 7.57
N ASP A 143 -6.04 -17.74 8.44
CA ASP A 143 -7.40 -17.38 8.06
C ASP A 143 -7.41 -15.97 7.49
N ALA A 144 -8.22 -15.77 6.45
CA ALA A 144 -8.31 -14.51 5.73
C ALA A 144 -9.65 -13.82 5.90
N VAL A 145 -9.61 -12.50 6.01
CA VAL A 145 -10.76 -11.61 5.88
C VAL A 145 -10.56 -10.67 4.71
N GLU A 146 -11.66 -10.28 4.08
CA GLU A 146 -11.67 -9.31 2.99
C GLU A 146 -12.66 -8.19 3.30
N TYR A 147 -12.31 -6.97 2.91
CA TYR A 147 -13.27 -5.87 2.95
C TYR A 147 -14.08 -5.78 1.66
N ARG A 148 -15.38 -5.97 1.81
CA ARG A 148 -16.38 -5.93 0.74
C ARG A 148 -17.33 -4.76 0.94
N LYS A 149 -18.24 -4.54 -0.01
CA LYS A 149 -19.24 -3.46 0.09
C LYS A 149 -20.12 -3.58 1.34
N GLU A 150 -20.33 -4.81 1.81
CA GLU A 150 -21.16 -5.14 2.96
C GLU A 150 -20.41 -5.05 4.30
N GLY A 151 -19.09 -4.84 4.27
CA GLY A 151 -18.23 -4.90 5.46
C GLY A 151 -17.10 -5.90 5.33
N ILE A 152 -16.32 -6.05 6.40
CA ILE A 152 -15.24 -7.03 6.49
C ILE A 152 -15.85 -8.40 6.77
N GLN A 153 -15.51 -9.38 5.94
CA GLN A 153 -16.05 -10.74 6.01
C GLN A 153 -14.91 -11.76 5.96
N TRP A 154 -15.12 -12.91 6.59
CA TRP A 154 -14.25 -14.07 6.40
C TRP A 154 -14.33 -14.56 4.95
N GLU A 155 -13.16 -14.74 4.33
CA GLU A 155 -13.05 -15.15 2.93
C GLU A 155 -13.74 -16.49 2.66
N ASN A 156 -13.53 -17.47 3.55
CA ASN A 156 -14.00 -18.84 3.36
C ASN A 156 -15.50 -19.03 3.63
N THR A 157 -16.09 -18.22 4.51
CA THR A 157 -17.48 -18.41 4.97
C THR A 157 -18.41 -17.29 4.53
N ASN A 158 -17.87 -16.18 4.02
CA ASN A 158 -18.57 -14.93 3.74
C ASN A 158 -19.33 -14.36 4.95
N GLN A 159 -19.01 -14.83 6.17
CA GLN A 159 -19.64 -14.33 7.38
C GLN A 159 -18.98 -13.01 7.80
N PRO A 160 -19.76 -12.02 8.28
CA PRO A 160 -19.20 -10.80 8.84
C PRO A 160 -18.20 -11.08 9.96
N LEU A 161 -17.10 -10.33 9.99
CA LEU A 161 -16.15 -10.40 11.08
C LEU A 161 -16.79 -9.86 12.37
N SER A 162 -16.94 -10.73 13.37
CA SER A 162 -17.43 -10.35 14.70
C SER A 162 -16.24 -10.10 15.62
N ILE A 163 -16.16 -8.90 16.20
CA ILE A 163 -15.05 -8.52 17.09
C ILE A 163 -15.35 -8.98 18.52
N ASP A 164 -14.62 -10.00 18.99
CA ASP A 164 -14.56 -10.40 20.39
C ASP A 164 -13.15 -10.18 20.97
N THR A 165 -12.89 -10.67 22.18
CA THR A 165 -11.59 -10.49 22.84
C THR A 165 -10.46 -11.23 22.13
N GLU A 166 -10.76 -12.35 21.48
CA GLU A 166 -9.77 -13.12 20.71
C GLU A 166 -9.42 -12.36 19.44
N ILE A 167 -10.43 -12.03 18.63
CA ILE A 167 -10.27 -11.28 17.40
C ILE A 167 -9.60 -9.93 17.68
N LEU A 168 -9.93 -9.21 18.76
CA LEU A 168 -9.31 -7.92 19.06
C LEU A 168 -7.79 -7.98 19.25
N ASN A 169 -7.28 -9.10 19.75
CA ASN A 169 -5.85 -9.31 20.01
C ASN A 169 -5.11 -9.99 18.86
N MET A 170 -5.81 -10.41 17.80
CA MET A 170 -5.18 -11.00 16.62
C MET A 170 -4.29 -9.99 15.90
N GLU A 171 -3.21 -10.51 15.34
CA GLU A 171 -2.36 -9.76 14.42
C GLU A 171 -2.68 -10.13 12.97
N TRP A 172 -2.69 -9.13 12.10
CA TRP A 172 -3.13 -9.22 10.72
C TRP A 172 -2.06 -8.68 9.78
N VAL A 173 -1.83 -9.40 8.70
CA VAL A 173 -0.92 -9.01 7.63
C VAL A 173 -1.75 -8.84 6.36
N GLN A 174 -1.71 -7.68 5.71
CA GLN A 174 -2.38 -7.54 4.43
C GLN A 174 -1.58 -8.28 3.36
N LYS A 175 -2.30 -9.08 2.58
CA LYS A 175 -1.74 -9.93 1.54
C LYS A 175 -2.76 -10.03 0.44
N ASN A 176 -2.36 -9.71 -0.79
CA ASN A 176 -3.14 -10.09 -1.96
C ASN A 176 -3.36 -11.61 -1.95
N GLY A 177 -4.52 -12.03 -2.40
CA GLY A 177 -4.76 -13.44 -2.69
C GLY A 177 -4.00 -13.89 -3.94
N GLU A 178 -4.03 -15.20 -4.17
CA GLU A 178 -3.34 -15.86 -5.27
C GLU A 178 -3.75 -15.31 -6.64
N PHE A 179 -5.05 -15.18 -6.92
CA PHE A 179 -5.57 -14.72 -8.20
C PHE A 179 -5.34 -13.23 -8.42
N LYS A 180 -5.45 -12.40 -7.37
CA LYS A 180 -5.08 -10.99 -7.49
C LYS A 180 -3.59 -10.83 -7.81
N GLN A 181 -2.71 -11.64 -7.19
CA GLN A 181 -1.30 -11.70 -7.55
C GLN A 181 -1.06 -12.16 -9.00
N MET A 182 -1.81 -13.17 -9.47
CA MET A 182 -1.71 -13.61 -10.87
C MET A 182 -2.08 -12.50 -11.85
N LEU A 183 -3.17 -11.76 -11.62
CA LEU A 183 -3.58 -10.64 -12.47
C LEU A 183 -2.51 -9.54 -12.49
N LEU A 184 -1.94 -9.19 -11.34
CA LEU A 184 -0.82 -8.25 -11.28
C LEU A 184 0.39 -8.75 -12.07
N GLY A 185 0.72 -10.04 -11.97
CA GLY A 185 1.77 -10.68 -12.77
C GLY A 185 1.49 -10.71 -14.28
N MET A 186 0.21 -10.63 -14.68
CA MET A 186 -0.22 -10.49 -16.08
C MET A 186 -0.30 -9.01 -16.54
N ASN A 187 0.19 -8.06 -15.73
CA ASN A 187 0.10 -6.62 -15.96
C ASN A 187 -1.34 -6.08 -16.07
N TYR A 188 -2.29 -6.70 -15.35
CA TYR A 188 -3.65 -6.18 -15.27
C TYR A 188 -3.65 -4.83 -14.51
N PRO A 189 -4.37 -3.79 -14.97
CA PRO A 189 -4.28 -2.47 -14.35
C PRO A 189 -4.75 -2.46 -12.89
N ILE A 190 -3.85 -2.10 -11.95
CA ILE A 190 -4.13 -2.13 -10.50
C ILE A 190 -5.31 -1.26 -10.10
N ASN A 191 -5.51 -0.12 -10.75
CA ASN A 191 -6.64 0.77 -10.51
C ASN A 191 -8.00 0.14 -10.84
N ILE A 192 -8.04 -0.86 -11.73
CA ILE A 192 -9.26 -1.62 -12.04
C ILE A 192 -9.51 -2.66 -10.95
N ILE A 193 -8.48 -3.41 -10.57
CA ILE A 193 -8.59 -4.56 -9.66
C ILE A 193 -8.40 -4.20 -8.17
N LYS A 194 -8.09 -2.94 -7.84
CA LYS A 194 -7.84 -2.48 -6.47
C LYS A 194 -8.98 -2.88 -5.54
N SER A 195 -10.22 -2.59 -5.97
CA SER A 195 -11.44 -2.86 -5.20
C SER A 195 -12.01 -4.27 -5.35
N TRP A 196 -11.33 -5.13 -6.12
CA TRP A 196 -11.81 -6.49 -6.36
C TRP A 196 -11.44 -7.40 -5.21
N THR A 197 -12.41 -8.24 -4.85
CA THR A 197 -12.22 -9.41 -3.98
C THR A 197 -11.47 -10.50 -4.73
N GLU A 198 -10.87 -11.42 -3.98
CA GLU A 198 -10.15 -12.55 -4.52
C GLU A 198 -11.03 -13.43 -5.42
N GLN A 199 -12.32 -13.59 -5.09
CA GLN A 199 -13.28 -14.31 -5.94
C GLN A 199 -13.54 -13.61 -7.28
N GLN A 200 -13.56 -12.28 -7.31
CA GLN A 200 -13.68 -11.53 -8.57
C GLN A 200 -12.40 -11.68 -9.41
N CYS A 201 -11.23 -11.65 -8.76
CA CYS A 201 -9.97 -11.93 -9.44
C CYS A 201 -9.93 -13.36 -9.99
N GLU A 202 -10.41 -14.35 -9.24
CA GLU A 202 -10.51 -15.75 -9.69
C GLU A 202 -11.38 -15.89 -10.95
N ALA A 203 -12.55 -15.24 -10.97
CA ALA A 203 -13.46 -15.27 -12.11
C ALA A 203 -12.80 -14.70 -13.37
N GLU A 204 -12.11 -13.57 -13.25
CA GLU A 204 -11.40 -12.94 -14.37
C GLU A 204 -10.26 -13.82 -14.91
N VAL A 205 -9.46 -14.41 -14.01
CA VAL A 205 -8.37 -15.34 -14.41
C VAL A 205 -8.94 -16.54 -15.16
N LYS A 206 -10.09 -17.09 -14.73
CA LYS A 206 -10.77 -18.20 -15.41
C LYS A 206 -11.29 -17.80 -16.80
N ASP A 207 -11.90 -16.63 -16.92
CA ASP A 207 -12.40 -16.11 -18.20
C ASP A 207 -11.24 -15.83 -19.18
N TRP A 208 -10.12 -15.31 -18.67
CA TRP A 208 -8.88 -15.13 -19.45
C TRP A 208 -8.34 -16.47 -19.95
N HIS A 209 -8.29 -17.49 -19.09
CA HIS A 209 -7.86 -18.84 -19.50
C HIS A 209 -8.79 -19.46 -20.54
N ALA A 210 -10.11 -19.33 -20.39
CA ALA A 210 -11.07 -19.86 -21.36
C ALA A 210 -10.90 -19.21 -22.75
N SER A 211 -10.66 -17.90 -22.80
CA SER A 211 -10.50 -17.15 -24.05
C SER A 211 -9.15 -17.37 -24.78
N HIS A 212 -8.11 -17.83 -24.07
CA HIS A 212 -6.75 -17.98 -24.61
C HIS A 212 -6.28 -19.43 -24.76
N VAL A 213 -7.03 -20.41 -24.25
CA VAL A 213 -6.72 -21.85 -24.38
C VAL A 213 -7.63 -22.55 -25.41
N GLU A 214 -8.78 -21.96 -25.77
CA GLU A 214 -9.69 -22.49 -26.81
C GLU A 214 -9.39 -22.02 -28.25
N ASN A 215 -8.26 -21.33 -28.50
CA ASN A 215 -7.79 -20.95 -29.84
C ASN A 215 -6.49 -21.66 -30.24
#